data_AF-A0AAD6CC73-F1
#
_entry.id   AF-A0AAD6CC73-F1
#
_cell.length_a   1.000
_cell.length_b   1.000
_cell.length_c   1.000
_cell.angle_alpha   90.00
_cell.angle_beta   90.00
_cell.angle_gamma   90.00
#
_symmetry.space_group_name_H-M   'P 1'
#
loop_
_entity.id
_entity.type
_entity.pdbx_description
1 polymer ?
#
loop_
_entity_poly.entity_id
_entity_poly.type
_entity_poly.pdbx_seq_one_letter_code
_entity_poly.pdbx_strand_id
1 'polypeptide(L)'
;MATESKSRSMKPPGLQSRGTASTQLMPGSLVSPPYNSCAWYEKENLSRAQAALHMSNENLACRLAKLKVNAGRLQRELFLLQRHIKEFQCPLFETYEADILTRLIDVVHAHQDKKMMGGTAISSESIAEREIISRAYINASKQVQEETIEKLGLSSQHYQAIRRYEEQVAAYRSPNPFQTEAPFARWLLEKKDILPGKYAFWSKLYPICYGRSVEQSSTIL
;
A
#
# COMPACT_ATOMS: atom_id res chain seq x y z
N MET A 1 45.19 -45.86 -16.89
CA MET A 1 44.50 -45.90 -18.20
C MET A 1 44.13 -44.49 -18.57
N ALA A 2 44.75 -44.01 -19.64
CA ALA A 2 44.54 -42.72 -20.29
C ALA A 2 43.39 -42.80 -21.30
N THR A 3 42.78 -41.64 -21.61
CA THR A 3 42.27 -41.13 -22.92
C THR A 3 41.23 -40.04 -22.59
N GLU A 4 41.57 -38.74 -22.61
CA GLU A 4 41.59 -37.80 -23.75
C GLU A 4 40.23 -37.48 -24.42
N SER A 5 39.89 -36.19 -24.32
CA SER A 5 39.51 -35.29 -25.43
C SER A 5 38.22 -35.57 -26.22
N LYS A 6 37.28 -34.59 -26.24
CA LYS A 6 37.18 -33.58 -27.33
C LYS A 6 35.96 -32.68 -27.17
N SER A 7 36.23 -31.38 -27.15
CA SER A 7 35.28 -30.29 -27.36
C SER A 7 34.72 -30.30 -28.79
N ARG A 8 33.42 -30.05 -28.95
CA ARG A 8 32.82 -29.75 -30.26
C ARG A 8 31.79 -28.62 -30.16
N SER A 9 32.21 -27.50 -30.77
CA SER A 9 31.45 -26.34 -31.17
C SER A 9 30.42 -26.69 -32.25
N MET A 10 29.19 -26.15 -32.15
CA MET A 10 28.32 -25.88 -33.31
C MET A 10 27.58 -24.54 -33.14
N LYS A 11 27.83 -23.63 -34.09
CA LYS A 11 27.08 -22.40 -34.38
C LYS A 11 25.92 -22.68 -35.34
N PRO A 12 24.89 -21.81 -35.37
CA PRO A 12 24.20 -21.45 -36.61
C PRO A 12 24.15 -19.89 -36.77
N PRO A 13 23.61 -19.30 -37.85
CA PRO A 13 24.43 -18.73 -38.91
C PRO A 13 24.29 -17.20 -39.11
N GLY A 14 25.38 -16.61 -39.65
CA GLY A 14 25.37 -15.64 -40.75
C GLY A 14 24.57 -14.33 -40.64
N LEU A 15 25.26 -13.26 -40.25
CA LEU A 15 25.04 -11.93 -40.83
C LEU A 15 26.40 -11.31 -41.16
N GLN A 16 26.62 -11.09 -42.45
CA GLN A 16 27.86 -10.56 -43.02
C GLN A 16 28.09 -9.12 -42.51
N SER A 17 29.17 -8.92 -41.74
CA SER A 17 29.71 -7.58 -41.50
C SER A 17 30.79 -7.31 -42.54
N ARG A 18 30.42 -6.47 -43.53
CA ARG A 18 31.34 -5.88 -44.50
C ARG A 18 32.24 -4.91 -43.74
N GLY A 19 33.55 -5.17 -43.79
CA GLY A 19 34.55 -4.32 -43.19
C GLY A 19 34.53 -2.90 -43.77
N THR A 20 34.94 -1.95 -42.94
CA THR A 20 35.56 -0.73 -43.44
C THR A 20 36.77 -0.42 -42.57
N ALA A 21 37.82 -0.02 -43.27
CA ALA A 21 39.18 0.11 -42.81
C ALA A 21 39.33 1.18 -41.72
N SER A 22 40.40 1.02 -40.95
CA SER A 22 41.00 2.07 -40.14
C SER A 22 41.22 3.33 -40.99
N THR A 23 40.68 4.46 -40.51
CA THR A 23 41.22 5.78 -40.82
C THR A 23 41.62 6.42 -39.51
N GLN A 24 42.92 6.65 -39.36
CA GLN A 24 43.54 7.35 -38.26
C GLN A 24 42.89 8.74 -38.08
N LEU A 25 42.44 9.04 -36.86
CA LEU A 25 41.92 10.35 -36.48
C LEU A 25 43.10 11.31 -36.23
N MET A 26 43.20 12.36 -37.03
CA MET A 26 43.95 13.57 -36.68
C MET A 26 43.08 14.47 -35.79
N PRO A 27 43.65 15.12 -34.76
CA PRO A 27 42.90 16.02 -33.90
C PRO A 27 42.74 17.37 -34.62
N GLY A 28 41.51 17.75 -34.95
CA GLY A 28 41.23 19.10 -35.46
C GLY A 28 40.05 19.27 -36.43
N SER A 29 39.33 18.20 -36.82
CA SER A 29 38.17 18.35 -37.70
C SER A 29 36.87 18.25 -36.92
N LEU A 30 36.25 19.41 -36.65
CA LEU A 30 34.84 19.50 -36.26
C LEU A 30 34.01 19.03 -37.47
N VAL A 31 33.67 17.74 -37.48
CA VAL A 31 32.65 17.21 -38.40
C VAL A 31 31.32 17.82 -37.99
N SER A 32 30.92 18.89 -38.68
CA SER A 32 29.58 19.45 -38.57
C SER A 32 28.55 18.37 -38.93
N PRO A 33 27.48 18.19 -38.14
CA PRO A 33 26.42 17.25 -38.49
C PRO A 33 25.86 17.58 -39.89
N PRO A 34 25.47 16.59 -40.70
CA PRO A 34 24.97 16.79 -42.07
C PRO A 34 23.65 17.58 -42.15
N TYR A 35 23.06 17.92 -40.99
CA TYR A 35 21.90 18.79 -40.87
C TYR A 35 22.27 20.02 -40.05
N ASN A 36 22.55 21.14 -40.73
CA ASN A 36 22.69 22.42 -40.05
C ASN A 36 21.27 22.90 -39.68
N SER A 37 20.81 22.53 -38.48
CA SER A 37 19.52 22.97 -37.89
C SER A 37 19.38 24.50 -37.79
N CYS A 38 20.43 25.25 -38.16
CA CYS A 38 20.52 26.70 -38.15
C CYS A 38 20.52 27.32 -39.56
N ALA A 39 20.26 26.55 -40.64
CA ALA A 39 20.29 27.06 -42.02
C ALA A 39 19.23 28.14 -42.32
N TRP A 40 18.22 28.31 -41.47
CA TRP A 40 17.23 29.36 -41.60
C TRP A 40 17.73 30.74 -41.14
N TYR A 41 18.77 30.82 -40.30
CA TYR A 41 19.32 32.09 -39.78
C TYR A 41 20.10 32.89 -40.83
N GLU A 42 20.75 32.22 -41.78
CA GLU A 42 21.44 32.86 -42.91
C GLU A 42 20.46 33.63 -43.81
N LYS A 43 19.17 33.29 -43.76
CA LYS A 43 18.11 33.90 -44.57
C LYS A 43 17.53 35.18 -43.95
N GLU A 44 17.75 35.41 -42.66
CA GLU A 44 17.12 36.48 -41.87
C GLU A 44 18.10 37.58 -41.38
N ASN A 45 19.38 37.52 -41.77
CA ASN A 45 20.43 38.50 -41.36
C ASN A 45 20.52 38.74 -39.83
N LEU A 46 20.22 37.71 -39.03
CA LEU A 46 20.30 37.80 -37.56
C LEU A 46 21.76 37.78 -37.09
N SER A 47 22.09 38.64 -36.13
CA SER A 47 23.37 38.58 -35.42
C SER A 47 23.51 37.23 -34.71
N ARG A 48 24.74 36.69 -34.60
CA ARG A 48 25.02 35.44 -33.87
C ARG A 48 24.40 35.41 -32.47
N ALA A 49 24.39 36.54 -31.78
CA ALA A 49 23.78 36.65 -30.45
C ALA A 49 22.25 36.47 -30.51
N GLN A 50 21.59 37.02 -31.53
CA GLN A 50 20.15 36.87 -31.74
C GLN A 50 19.79 35.43 -32.14
N ALA A 51 20.61 34.80 -32.98
CA ALA A 51 20.45 33.39 -33.32
C ALA A 51 20.58 32.48 -32.09
N ALA A 52 21.60 32.68 -31.26
CA ALA A 52 21.80 31.93 -30.02
C ALA A 52 20.64 32.10 -29.03
N LEU A 53 20.12 33.32 -28.88
CA LEU A 53 18.95 33.59 -28.03
C LEU A 53 17.69 32.90 -28.55
N HIS A 54 17.47 32.92 -29.86
CA HIS A 54 16.31 32.25 -30.46
C HIS A 54 16.37 30.73 -30.27
N MET A 55 17.53 30.10 -30.53
CA MET A 55 17.73 28.67 -30.27
C MET A 55 17.52 28.33 -28.79
N SER A 56 17.99 29.20 -27.88
CA SER A 56 17.77 29.02 -26.45
C SER A 56 16.28 29.08 -26.10
N ASN A 57 15.54 30.04 -26.66
CA ASN A 57 14.11 30.16 -26.46
C ASN A 57 13.33 28.95 -27.00
N GLU A 58 13.67 28.46 -28.18
CA GLU A 58 13.07 27.23 -28.74
C GLU A 58 13.35 26.01 -27.85
N ASN A 59 14.59 25.85 -27.39
CA ASN A 59 14.96 24.76 -26.50
C ASN A 59 14.20 24.85 -25.16
N LEU A 60 14.06 26.05 -24.59
CA LEU A 60 13.27 26.29 -23.40
C LEU A 60 11.79 25.97 -23.63
N ALA A 61 11.22 26.35 -24.77
CA ALA A 61 9.84 26.03 -25.14
C ALA A 61 9.63 24.51 -25.25
N CYS A 62 10.56 23.78 -25.89
CA CYS A 62 10.51 22.32 -25.97
C CYS A 62 10.61 21.66 -24.59
N ARG A 63 11.50 22.15 -23.70
CA ARG A 63 11.63 21.65 -22.32
C ARG A 63 10.36 21.91 -21.51
N LEU A 64 9.77 23.09 -21.65
CA LEU A 64 8.54 23.46 -20.96
C LEU A 64 7.35 22.61 -21.43
N ALA A 65 7.26 22.32 -22.73
CA ALA A 65 6.25 21.39 -23.26
C ALA A 65 6.42 19.98 -22.66
N LYS A 66 7.65 19.45 -22.60
CA LYS A 66 7.94 18.15 -21.96
C LYS A 66 7.57 18.15 -20.47
N LEU A 67 7.88 19.21 -19.75
CA LEU A 67 7.53 19.35 -18.33
C LEU A 67 6.01 19.35 -18.13
N LYS A 68 5.25 20.06 -18.96
CA LYS A 68 3.78 20.05 -18.90
C LYS A 68 3.20 18.67 -19.11
N VAL A 69 3.70 17.91 -20.09
CA VAL A 69 3.26 16.53 -20.34
C VAL A 69 3.59 15.63 -19.15
N ASN A 70 4.81 15.74 -18.60
CA ASN A 70 5.23 14.96 -17.44
C ASN A 70 4.40 15.30 -16.19
N ALA A 71 4.10 16.57 -15.95
CA ALA A 71 3.24 17.01 -14.84
C ALA A 71 1.82 16.44 -14.98
N GLY A 72 1.25 16.46 -16.19
CA GLY A 72 -0.04 15.84 -16.46
C GLY A 72 -0.05 14.32 -16.24
N ARG A 73 1.05 13.62 -16.59
CA ARG A 73 1.21 12.19 -16.29
C ARG A 73 1.28 11.92 -14.79
N LEU A 74 2.10 12.68 -14.07
CA LEU A 74 2.23 12.56 -12.61
C LEU A 74 0.89 12.80 -11.89
N GLN A 75 0.10 13.78 -12.33
CA GLN A 75 -1.24 14.00 -11.77
C GLN A 75 -2.16 12.78 -11.95
N ARG A 76 -2.12 12.12 -13.11
CA ARG A 76 -2.91 10.89 -13.34
C ARG A 76 -2.41 9.74 -12.46
N GLU A 77 -1.10 9.57 -12.34
CA GLU A 77 -0.50 8.54 -11.49
C GLU A 77 -0.88 8.76 -10.01
N LEU A 78 -0.84 10.00 -9.53
CA LEU A 78 -1.30 10.35 -8.18
C LEU A 78 -2.79 10.04 -7.98
N PHE A 79 -3.64 10.36 -8.95
CA PHE A 79 -5.06 10.03 -8.88
C PHE A 79 -5.31 8.51 -8.85
N LEU A 80 -4.60 7.74 -9.68
CA LEU A 80 -4.68 6.28 -9.67
C LEU A 80 -4.20 5.70 -8.34
N LEU A 81 -3.10 6.22 -7.79
CA LEU A 81 -2.60 5.80 -6.50
C LEU A 81 -3.60 6.12 -5.37
N GLN A 82 -4.18 7.31 -5.36
CA GLN A 82 -5.24 7.67 -4.41
C GLN A 82 -6.46 6.76 -4.53
N ARG A 83 -6.86 6.40 -5.76
CA ARG A 83 -7.95 5.45 -6.00
C ARG A 83 -7.61 4.07 -5.46
N HIS A 84 -6.42 3.56 -5.76
CA HIS A 84 -5.94 2.28 -5.23
C HIS A 84 -5.90 2.29 -3.71
N ILE A 85 -5.36 3.33 -3.08
CA ILE A 85 -5.35 3.46 -1.61
C ILE A 85 -6.76 3.38 -1.04
N LYS A 86 -7.74 4.05 -1.68
CA LYS A 86 -9.16 3.96 -1.27
C LYS A 86 -9.76 2.57 -1.50
N GLU A 87 -9.40 1.88 -2.58
CA GLU A 87 -9.83 0.50 -2.83
C GLU A 87 -9.22 -0.48 -1.79
N PHE A 88 -7.97 -0.25 -1.37
CA PHE A 88 -7.32 -0.97 -0.26
C PHE A 88 -7.89 -0.60 1.13
N GLN A 89 -8.68 0.46 1.26
CA GLN A 89 -9.42 0.75 2.50
C GLN A 89 -10.64 -0.14 2.69
N CYS A 90 -11.15 -0.80 1.65
CA CYS A 90 -12.20 -1.79 1.81
C CYS A 90 -11.75 -2.97 2.69
N PRO A 91 -10.64 -3.70 2.41
CA PRO A 91 -10.14 -4.77 3.28
C PRO A 91 -9.67 -4.31 4.68
N LEU A 92 -9.53 -3.00 4.90
CA LEU A 92 -9.23 -2.44 6.21
C LEU A 92 -10.45 -2.51 7.14
N PHE A 93 -11.69 -2.39 6.62
CA PHE A 93 -12.87 -2.42 7.49
C PHE A 93 -13.09 -3.80 8.12
N GLU A 94 -12.98 -4.89 7.36
CA GLU A 94 -13.11 -6.25 7.91
C GLU A 94 -11.98 -6.53 8.91
N THR A 95 -10.78 -6.00 8.67
CA THR A 95 -9.66 -6.08 9.61
C THR A 95 -9.95 -5.30 10.89
N TYR A 96 -10.53 -4.10 10.80
CA TYR A 96 -10.91 -3.28 11.96
C TYR A 96 -12.01 -3.93 12.78
N GLU A 97 -13.04 -4.46 12.12
CA GLU A 97 -14.10 -5.25 12.74
C GLU A 97 -13.54 -6.48 13.44
N ALA A 98 -12.58 -7.18 12.80
CA ALA A 98 -11.93 -8.32 13.40
C ALA A 98 -11.14 -7.99 14.64
N ASP A 99 -10.37 -6.93 14.61
CA ASP A 99 -9.51 -6.56 15.71
C ASP A 99 -10.32 -6.05 16.91
N ILE A 100 -11.34 -5.21 16.70
CA ILE A 100 -12.18 -4.74 17.81
C ILE A 100 -13.02 -5.87 18.42
N LEU A 101 -13.52 -6.81 17.61
CA LEU A 101 -14.25 -7.98 18.13
C LEU A 101 -13.31 -8.96 18.85
N THR A 102 -12.08 -9.13 18.38
CA THR A 102 -11.04 -9.89 19.10
C THR A 102 -10.81 -9.29 20.49
N ARG A 103 -10.66 -7.96 20.56
CA ARG A 103 -10.49 -7.24 21.83
C ARG A 103 -11.71 -7.36 22.73
N LEU A 104 -12.90 -7.30 22.15
CA LEU A 104 -14.13 -7.53 22.91
C LEU A 104 -14.16 -8.93 23.53
N ILE A 105 -13.76 -9.96 22.77
CA ILE A 105 -13.65 -11.33 23.29
C ILE A 105 -12.66 -11.39 24.46
N ASP A 106 -11.48 -10.76 24.33
CA ASP A 106 -10.51 -10.69 25.45
C ASP A 106 -11.14 -10.08 26.71
N VAL A 107 -11.81 -8.93 26.56
CA VAL A 107 -12.40 -8.18 27.69
C VAL A 107 -13.53 -8.97 28.32
N VAL A 108 -14.40 -9.58 27.52
CA VAL A 108 -15.52 -10.40 28.00
C VAL A 108 -14.99 -11.58 28.79
N HIS A 109 -14.02 -12.31 28.26
CA HIS A 109 -13.41 -13.44 28.97
C HIS A 109 -12.69 -13.01 30.26
N ALA A 110 -12.09 -11.81 30.30
CA ALA A 110 -11.54 -11.28 31.53
C ALA A 110 -12.60 -10.95 32.59
N HIS A 111 -13.83 -10.62 32.18
CA HIS A 111 -14.97 -10.35 33.07
C HIS A 111 -15.83 -11.59 33.36
N GLN A 112 -15.61 -12.69 32.66
CA GLN A 112 -16.20 -13.98 33.01
C GLN A 112 -15.36 -14.63 34.10
N ASP A 113 -16.00 -15.10 35.17
CA ASP A 113 -15.34 -15.81 36.29
C ASP A 113 -14.67 -17.14 35.84
N LYS A 114 -14.82 -17.50 34.56
CA LYS A 114 -14.22 -18.67 33.94
C LYS A 114 -12.87 -18.28 33.32
N LYS A 115 -11.77 -18.61 33.99
CA LYS A 115 -10.39 -18.38 33.49
C LYS A 115 -10.23 -18.88 32.05
N MET A 116 -10.03 -17.96 31.11
CA MET A 116 -9.55 -18.28 29.77
C MET A 116 -8.15 -18.89 29.89
N MET A 117 -8.01 -20.17 29.53
CA MET A 117 -6.71 -20.83 29.41
C MET A 117 -6.06 -20.34 28.12
N GLY A 118 -5.21 -19.31 28.21
CA GLY A 118 -4.43 -18.86 27.06
C GLY A 118 -4.04 -17.39 27.04
N GLY A 119 -3.66 -16.81 28.18
CA GLY A 119 -2.99 -15.52 28.22
C GLY A 119 -1.52 -15.68 27.87
N THR A 120 -1.19 -15.82 26.59
CA THR A 120 0.20 -15.66 26.12
C THR A 120 0.21 -14.62 25.03
N ALA A 121 0.75 -13.46 25.37
CA ALA A 121 1.23 -12.47 24.41
C ALA A 121 2.36 -13.12 23.60
N ILE A 122 2.01 -13.79 22.49
CA ILE A 122 2.98 -14.43 21.60
C ILE A 122 3.24 -13.43 20.47
N SER A 123 4.48 -12.90 20.46
CA SER A 123 5.05 -12.23 19.30
C SER A 123 4.98 -13.19 18.11
N SER A 124 4.09 -12.90 17.17
CA SER A 124 3.77 -13.76 16.03
C SER A 124 4.90 -13.77 15.00
N GLU A 125 5.80 -14.76 15.05
CA GLU A 125 6.80 -14.98 14.00
C GLU A 125 6.49 -16.17 13.08
N SER A 126 5.54 -17.07 13.43
CA SER A 126 5.18 -18.23 12.57
C SER A 126 3.71 -18.25 12.12
N ILE A 127 3.47 -18.66 10.86
CA ILE A 127 2.12 -18.82 10.27
C ILE A 127 1.30 -19.85 11.06
N ALA A 128 1.95 -20.89 11.58
CA ALA A 128 1.31 -21.93 12.40
C ALA A 128 0.78 -21.38 13.73
N GLU A 129 1.53 -20.49 14.39
CA GLU A 129 1.07 -19.80 15.61
C GLU A 129 -0.15 -18.92 15.32
N ARG A 130 -0.16 -18.20 14.19
CA ARG A 130 -1.32 -17.37 13.81
C ARG A 130 -2.60 -18.20 13.72
N GLU A 131 -2.56 -19.35 13.06
CA GLU A 131 -3.73 -20.23 12.95
C GLU A 131 -4.17 -20.81 14.30
N ILE A 132 -3.23 -21.18 15.16
CA ILE A 132 -3.52 -21.66 16.51
C ILE A 132 -4.23 -20.57 17.32
N ILE A 133 -3.71 -19.34 17.30
CA ILE A 133 -4.31 -18.21 18.01
C ILE A 133 -5.68 -17.88 17.41
N SER A 134 -5.85 -17.87 16.10
CA SER A 134 -7.16 -17.64 15.46
C SER A 134 -8.19 -18.70 15.87
N ARG A 135 -7.81 -19.99 15.92
CA ARG A 135 -8.68 -21.06 16.43
C ARG A 135 -9.04 -20.87 17.91
N ALA A 136 -8.10 -20.40 18.73
CA ALA A 136 -8.36 -20.10 20.13
C ALA A 136 -9.44 -19.02 20.28
N TYR A 137 -9.36 -17.92 19.51
CA TYR A 137 -10.37 -16.86 19.54
C TYR A 137 -11.74 -17.31 19.00
N ILE A 138 -11.77 -18.17 17.98
CA ILE A 138 -13.01 -18.77 17.49
C ILE A 138 -13.67 -19.61 18.60
N ASN A 139 -12.89 -20.41 19.32
CA ASN A 139 -13.41 -21.20 20.43
C ASN A 139 -13.84 -20.33 21.62
N ALA A 140 -13.13 -19.24 21.87
CA ALA A 140 -13.46 -18.26 22.90
C ALA A 140 -14.75 -17.51 22.57
N SER A 141 -14.97 -17.10 21.30
CA SER A 141 -16.19 -16.40 20.89
C SER A 141 -17.45 -17.25 21.10
N LYS A 142 -17.34 -18.58 20.90
CA LYS A 142 -18.44 -19.53 21.15
C LYS A 142 -18.81 -19.67 22.63
N GLN A 143 -17.88 -19.37 23.53
CA GLN A 143 -18.05 -19.48 24.99
C GLN A 143 -18.53 -18.18 25.63
N VAL A 144 -18.59 -17.09 24.88
CA VAL A 144 -19.14 -15.80 25.34
C VAL A 144 -20.62 -15.99 25.69
N GLN A 145 -21.00 -15.49 26.87
CA GLN A 145 -22.38 -15.51 27.35
C GLN A 145 -23.01 -14.14 27.12
N GLU A 146 -24.25 -14.11 26.63
CA GLU A 146 -24.99 -12.88 26.39
C GLU A 146 -25.15 -12.04 27.68
N GLU A 147 -25.37 -12.70 28.82
CA GLU A 147 -25.44 -12.04 30.13
C GLU A 147 -24.18 -11.25 30.49
N THR A 148 -22.99 -11.71 30.06
CA THR A 148 -21.74 -10.96 30.31
C THR A 148 -21.67 -9.72 29.44
N ILE A 149 -22.18 -9.78 28.21
CA ILE A 149 -22.25 -8.65 27.29
C ILE A 149 -23.20 -7.59 27.84
N GLU A 150 -24.36 -8.01 28.38
CA GLU A 150 -25.31 -7.10 29.01
C GLU A 150 -24.75 -6.43 30.27
N LYS A 151 -24.00 -7.16 31.11
CA LYS A 151 -23.29 -6.59 32.27
C LYS A 151 -22.27 -5.52 31.88
N LEU A 152 -21.69 -5.61 30.69
CA LEU A 152 -20.78 -4.60 30.13
C LEU A 152 -21.52 -3.41 29.49
N GLY A 153 -22.85 -3.37 29.56
CA GLY A 153 -23.67 -2.29 28.99
C GLY A 153 -23.83 -2.37 27.47
N LEU A 154 -23.56 -3.53 26.88
CA LEU A 154 -23.67 -3.78 25.44
C LEU A 154 -25.00 -4.46 25.09
N SER A 155 -25.50 -4.18 23.89
CA SER A 155 -26.77 -4.75 23.41
C SER A 155 -26.60 -6.14 22.80
N SER A 156 -27.70 -6.87 22.66
CA SER A 156 -27.77 -8.17 21.95
C SER A 156 -27.19 -8.13 20.52
N GLN A 157 -27.20 -6.96 19.85
CA GLN A 157 -26.54 -6.79 18.55
C GLN A 157 -25.03 -7.04 18.61
N HIS A 158 -24.37 -6.66 19.72
CA HIS A 158 -22.94 -6.90 19.92
C HIS A 158 -22.67 -8.39 20.18
N TYR A 159 -23.57 -9.05 20.91
CA TYR A 159 -23.51 -10.50 21.09
C TYR A 159 -23.64 -11.24 19.76
N GLN A 160 -24.58 -10.84 18.90
CA GLN A 160 -24.72 -11.38 17.54
C GLN A 160 -23.47 -11.15 16.67
N ALA A 161 -22.80 -10.01 16.82
CA ALA A 161 -21.54 -9.73 16.11
C ALA A 161 -20.42 -10.71 16.55
N ILE A 162 -20.30 -11.00 17.84
CA ILE A 162 -19.36 -12.02 18.35
C ILE A 162 -19.69 -13.41 17.82
N ARG A 163 -20.98 -13.76 17.70
CA ARG A 163 -21.40 -15.06 17.14
C ARG A 163 -21.00 -15.24 15.68
N ARG A 164 -20.97 -14.16 14.90
CA ARG A 164 -20.52 -14.14 13.50
C ARG A 164 -18.99 -14.10 13.33
N TYR A 165 -18.26 -13.99 14.44
CA TYR A 165 -16.81 -13.85 14.42
C TYR A 165 -16.09 -15.01 13.70
N GLU A 166 -16.58 -16.24 13.85
CA GLU A 166 -16.01 -17.44 13.21
C GLU A 166 -16.05 -17.38 11.68
N GLU A 167 -17.22 -17.08 11.13
CA GLU A 167 -17.47 -17.21 9.69
C GLU A 167 -16.93 -16.02 8.89
N GLN A 168 -17.03 -14.81 9.45
CA GLN A 168 -16.88 -13.58 8.66
C GLN A 168 -15.62 -12.78 9.02
N VAL A 169 -15.02 -13.03 10.18
CA VAL A 169 -14.17 -12.02 10.82
C VAL A 169 -12.79 -12.57 11.20
N ALA A 170 -12.70 -13.80 11.73
CA ALA A 170 -11.46 -14.36 12.25
C ALA A 170 -10.30 -14.44 11.22
N ALA A 171 -10.62 -14.56 9.93
CA ALA A 171 -9.62 -14.62 8.85
C ALA A 171 -8.88 -13.27 8.64
N TYR A 172 -9.55 -12.15 8.92
CA TYR A 172 -9.06 -10.81 8.67
C TYR A 172 -8.30 -10.20 9.85
N ARG A 173 -8.23 -10.91 10.99
CA ARG A 173 -7.53 -10.42 12.19
C ARG A 173 -6.06 -10.10 11.90
N SER A 174 -5.64 -8.94 12.36
CA SER A 174 -4.23 -8.56 12.36
C SER A 174 -3.45 -9.33 13.45
N PRO A 175 -2.10 -9.34 13.38
CA PRO A 175 -1.27 -9.88 14.46
C PRO A 175 -1.38 -9.06 15.76
N ASN A 176 -1.68 -7.76 15.66
CA ASN A 176 -1.78 -6.86 16.80
C ASN A 176 -3.05 -5.99 16.70
N PRO A 177 -4.12 -6.34 17.44
CA PRO A 177 -5.41 -5.63 17.41
C PRO A 177 -5.38 -4.16 17.88
N PHE A 178 -4.28 -3.70 18.49
CA PHE A 178 -4.12 -2.30 18.87
C PHE A 178 -3.66 -1.41 17.70
N GLN A 179 -3.06 -1.99 16.66
CA GLN A 179 -2.59 -1.21 15.51
C GLN A 179 -3.74 -0.60 14.72
N THR A 180 -4.92 -1.20 14.81
CA THR A 180 -6.11 -0.78 14.08
C THR A 180 -7.02 0.17 14.87
N GLU A 181 -6.74 0.40 16.16
CA GLU A 181 -7.53 1.28 17.02
C GLU A 181 -7.64 2.71 16.44
N ALA A 182 -6.49 3.37 16.25
CA ALA A 182 -6.43 4.75 15.76
C ALA A 182 -6.98 4.93 14.33
N PRO A 183 -6.61 4.08 13.34
CA PRO A 183 -7.14 4.25 11.99
C PRO A 183 -8.64 3.89 11.90
N PHE A 184 -9.14 2.94 12.70
CA PHE A 184 -10.57 2.65 12.75
C PHE A 184 -11.35 3.81 13.37
N ALA A 185 -10.82 4.44 14.41
CA ALA A 185 -11.44 5.59 15.05
C ALA A 185 -11.56 6.78 14.07
N ARG A 186 -10.50 7.06 13.31
CA ARG A 186 -10.52 8.08 12.25
C ARG A 186 -11.57 7.78 11.19
N TRP A 187 -11.67 6.52 10.74
CA TRP A 187 -12.67 6.10 9.77
C TRP A 187 -14.11 6.28 10.30
N LEU A 188 -14.36 5.92 11.56
CA LEU A 188 -15.68 6.09 12.19
C LEU A 188 -16.10 7.56 12.26
N LEU A 189 -15.17 8.47 12.57
CA LEU A 189 -15.45 9.91 12.58
C LEU A 189 -15.73 10.45 11.19
N GLU A 190 -14.97 10.03 10.17
CA GLU A 190 -15.21 10.44 8.78
C GLU A 190 -16.58 9.95 8.28
N LYS A 191 -16.99 8.75 8.68
CA LYS A 191 -18.27 8.15 8.28
C LYS A 191 -19.43 8.43 9.23
N LYS A 192 -19.23 9.25 10.27
CA LYS A 192 -20.24 9.53 11.30
C LYS A 192 -21.56 10.04 10.70
N ASP A 193 -21.47 10.97 9.77
CA ASP A 193 -22.64 11.60 9.15
C ASP A 193 -23.27 10.72 8.05
N ILE A 194 -22.48 9.84 7.45
CA ILE A 194 -22.91 8.98 6.33
C ILE A 194 -23.55 7.67 6.86
N LEU A 195 -23.01 7.11 7.94
CA LEU A 195 -23.40 5.83 8.52
C LEU A 195 -23.58 5.94 10.04
N PRO A 196 -24.59 6.71 10.51
CA PRO A 196 -24.77 6.98 11.94
C PRO A 196 -25.04 5.70 12.75
N GLY A 197 -25.70 4.70 12.15
CA GLY A 197 -25.94 3.40 12.78
C GLY A 197 -24.65 2.62 13.06
N LYS A 198 -23.71 2.60 12.11
CA LYS A 198 -22.40 1.95 12.33
C LYS A 198 -21.59 2.71 13.38
N TYR A 199 -21.62 4.04 13.34
CA TYR A 199 -20.96 4.85 14.36
C TYR A 199 -21.51 4.55 15.77
N ALA A 200 -22.82 4.54 15.95
CA ALA A 200 -23.45 4.29 17.25
C ALA A 200 -23.18 2.87 17.77
N PHE A 201 -23.06 1.89 16.89
CA PHE A 201 -22.70 0.52 17.25
C PHE A 201 -21.23 0.43 17.69
N TRP A 202 -20.29 0.79 16.82
CA TRP A 202 -18.86 0.63 17.09
C TRP A 202 -18.35 1.55 18.19
N SER A 203 -18.86 2.78 18.30
CA SER A 203 -18.42 3.74 19.32
C SER A 203 -18.65 3.26 20.76
N LYS A 204 -19.67 2.44 21.02
CA LYS A 204 -19.93 1.84 22.33
C LYS A 204 -18.87 0.84 22.75
N LEU A 205 -18.20 0.21 21.78
CA LEU A 205 -17.15 -0.77 22.04
C LEU A 205 -15.83 -0.14 22.45
N TYR A 206 -15.57 1.12 22.06
CA TYR A 206 -14.28 1.78 22.30
C TYR A 206 -13.93 1.93 23.79
N PRO A 207 -14.82 2.48 24.64
CA PRO A 207 -14.53 2.60 26.07
C PRO A 207 -14.30 1.25 26.75
N ILE A 208 -14.93 0.19 26.25
CA ILE A 208 -14.84 -1.16 26.83
C ILE A 208 -13.56 -1.87 26.37
N CYS A 209 -13.22 -1.78 25.08
CA CYS A 209 -12.12 -2.53 24.48
C CYS A 209 -10.75 -1.83 24.65
N TYR A 210 -10.75 -0.50 24.65
CA TYR A 210 -9.55 0.34 24.64
C TYR A 210 -9.47 1.31 25.83
N GLY A 211 -10.54 1.44 26.63
CA GLY A 211 -10.57 2.36 27.77
C GLY A 211 -10.64 3.84 27.38
N ARG A 212 -10.95 4.15 26.12
CA ARG A 212 -10.95 5.50 25.54
C ARG A 212 -12.14 5.70 24.62
N SER A 213 -12.52 6.94 24.35
CA SER A 213 -13.56 7.24 23.35
C SER A 213 -13.00 7.19 21.93
N VAL A 214 -13.88 7.11 20.92
CA VAL A 214 -13.48 7.15 19.50
C VAL A 214 -12.68 8.41 19.18
N GLU A 215 -13.11 9.55 19.72
CA GLU A 215 -12.44 10.85 19.52
C GLU A 215 -11.02 10.83 20.09
N GLN A 216 -10.82 10.24 21.27
CA GLN A 216 -9.51 10.09 21.89
C GLN A 216 -8.63 9.09 21.13
N SER A 217 -9.19 7.98 20.67
CA SER A 217 -8.45 6.98 19.90
C SER A 217 -8.02 7.51 18.52
N SER A 218 -8.78 8.44 17.93
CA SER A 218 -8.47 9.01 16.62
C SER A 218 -7.21 9.90 16.59
N THR A 219 -6.78 10.39 17.76
CA THR A 219 -5.63 11.29 17.91
C THR A 219 -4.35 10.58 18.31
N ILE A 220 -4.40 9.26 18.52
CA ILE A 220 -3.23 8.44 18.80
C ILE A 220 -2.35 8.40 17.54
N LEU A 221 -1.11 8.89 17.69
CA LEU A 221 -0.06 8.90 16.65
C LEU A 221 0.71 7.57 16.66
#